data_AF-A0A847AIH4-F1
#
_entry.id   AF-A0A847AIH4-F1
#
_cell.length_a   1.000
_cell.length_b   1.000
_cell.length_c   1.000
_cell.angle_alpha   90.00
_cell.angle_beta   90.00
_cell.angle_gamma   90.00
#
_symmetry.space_group_name_H-M   'P 1'
#
loop_
_entity.id
_entity.type
_entity.pdbx_description
1 polymer ?
#
loop_
_entity_poly.entity_id
_entity_poly.type
_entity_poly.pdbx_seq_one_letter_code
_entity_poly.pdbx_strand_id
1 'polypeptide(L)'
;MALNYIWIFFFVSAFVIGLARLILFGDTEVFPNMVNSTFEMAKSGFEISLGLTGVLTLWMGVMKIGEKGGVVNVFSRVIGPFFNKLFPELGKSHPAYSSIMMNIAANML
;
A
#
# COMPACT_ATOMS: atom_id res chain seq x y z
N MET A 1 -18.73 -3.67 -9.44
CA MET A 1 -20.08 -3.63 -8.85
C MET A 1 -20.17 -4.35 -7.49
N ALA A 2 -19.40 -5.41 -7.23
CA ALA A 2 -19.35 -6.10 -5.92
C ALA A 2 -18.87 -5.22 -4.74
N LEU A 3 -17.92 -4.30 -4.98
CA LEU A 3 -17.36 -3.44 -3.93
C LEU A 3 -18.42 -2.55 -3.26
N ASN A 4 -19.39 -2.02 -4.02
CA ASN A 4 -20.46 -1.20 -3.46
C ASN A 4 -21.35 -1.99 -2.50
N TYR A 5 -21.64 -3.26 -2.80
CA TYR A 5 -22.44 -4.12 -1.92
C TYR A 5 -21.72 -4.40 -0.60
N ILE A 6 -20.41 -4.63 -0.64
CA ILE A 6 -19.59 -4.88 0.55
C ILE A 6 -19.61 -3.64 1.47
N TRP A 7 -19.42 -2.45 0.89
CA TRP A 7 -19.45 -1.19 1.66
C TRP A 7 -20.81 -0.95 2.31
N ILE A 8 -21.89 -1.10 1.55
CA ILE A 8 -23.26 -0.95 2.08
C ILE A 8 -23.50 -1.95 3.22
N PHE A 9 -23.07 -3.20 3.06
CA PHE A 9 -23.18 -4.21 4.11
C PHE A 9 -22.45 -3.81 5.39
N PHE A 10 -21.21 -3.33 5.30
CA PHE A 10 -20.46 -2.86 6.47
C PHE A 10 -21.15 -1.70 7.18
N PHE A 11 -21.60 -0.67 6.46
CA PHE A 11 -22.29 0.47 7.07
C PHE A 11 -23.61 0.06 7.74
N VAL A 12 -24.43 -0.75 7.06
CA VAL A 12 -25.71 -1.21 7.60
C VAL A 12 -25.48 -2.09 8.83
N SER A 13 -24.51 -3.02 8.78
CA SER A 13 -24.19 -3.87 9.93
C SER A 13 -23.71 -3.07 11.14
N ALA A 14 -22.83 -2.08 10.93
CA ALA A 14 -22.33 -1.21 11.98
C ALA A 14 -23.47 -0.39 12.62
N PHE A 15 -24.40 0.10 11.81
CA PHE A 15 -25.58 0.83 12.28
C PHE A 15 -26.53 -0.05 13.09
N VAL A 16 -26.82 -1.28 12.61
CA VAL A 16 -27.67 -2.24 13.32
C VAL A 16 -27.05 -2.64 14.67
N ILE A 17 -25.74 -2.88 14.71
CA ILE A 17 -25.02 -3.20 15.96
C ILE A 17 -25.04 -1.99 16.90
N GLY A 18 -24.83 -0.78 16.39
CA GLY A 18 -24.90 0.46 17.17
C GLY A 18 -26.29 0.67 17.81
N LEU A 19 -27.36 0.46 17.03
CA LEU A 19 -28.74 0.51 17.53
C LEU A 19 -29.03 -0.58 18.57
N ALA A 20 -28.58 -1.82 18.33
CA ALA A 20 -28.75 -2.91 19.27
C ALA A 20 -28.03 -2.61 20.60
N ARG A 21 -26.82 -2.04 20.54
CA ARG A 21 -26.08 -1.60 21.73
C ARG A 21 -26.78 -0.46 22.48
N LEU A 22 -27.32 0.53 21.75
CA LEU A 22 -28.08 1.63 22.34
C LEU A 22 -29.35 1.13 23.07
N ILE A 23 -30.11 0.23 22.43
CA ILE A 23 -31.42 -0.21 22.94
C ILE A 23 -31.29 -1.31 24.01
N LEU A 24 -30.38 -2.27 23.84
CA LEU A 24 -30.26 -3.42 24.76
C LEU A 24 -29.31 -3.15 25.95
N PHE A 25 -28.28 -2.33 25.75
CA PHE A 25 -27.30 -2.01 26.81
C PHE A 25 -27.48 -0.59 27.39
N GLY A 26 -28.37 0.23 26.82
CA GLY A 26 -28.60 1.61 27.28
C GLY A 26 -27.41 2.54 27.09
N ASP A 27 -26.42 2.13 26.30
CA ASP A 27 -25.15 2.81 26.12
C ASP A 27 -25.32 3.95 25.10
N THR A 28 -25.51 5.16 25.60
CA THR A 28 -25.66 6.39 24.80
C THR A 28 -24.34 6.87 24.19
N GLU A 29 -23.21 6.33 24.65
CA GLU A 29 -21.87 6.72 24.20
C GLU A 29 -21.42 5.93 22.97
N VAL A 30 -22.18 4.93 22.53
CA VAL A 30 -21.83 4.06 21.39
C VAL A 30 -21.61 4.85 20.11
N PHE A 31 -22.49 5.79 19.78
CA PHE A 31 -22.35 6.61 18.57
C PHE A 31 -21.15 7.56 18.66
N PRO A 32 -20.96 8.35 19.74
CA PRO A 32 -19.73 9.12 19.96
C PRO A 32 -18.45 8.27 19.87
N ASN A 33 -18.44 7.10 20.49
CA ASN A 33 -17.30 6.19 20.52
C ASN A 33 -16.98 5.64 19.11
N MET A 34 -17.98 5.24 18.33
CA MET A 34 -17.80 4.81 16.95
C MET A 34 -17.18 5.90 16.07
N VAL A 35 -17.65 7.15 16.24
CA VAL A 35 -17.10 8.31 15.52
C VAL A 35 -15.66 8.57 15.96
N ASN A 36 -15.39 8.60 17.26
CA ASN A 36 -14.03 8.79 17.80
C ASN A 36 -13.07 7.71 17.32
N SER A 37 -13.46 6.43 17.36
CA SER A 37 -12.64 5.33 16.84
C SER A 37 -12.35 5.48 15.35
N THR A 38 -13.30 6.01 14.56
CA THR A 38 -13.06 6.29 13.13
C THR A 38 -11.99 7.37 12.96
N PHE A 39 -12.02 8.43 13.76
CA PHE A 39 -11.01 9.49 13.74
C PHE A 39 -9.65 9.01 14.25
N GLU A 40 -9.61 8.20 15.30
CA GLU A 40 -8.38 7.59 15.80
C GLU A 40 -7.73 6.68 14.75
N MET A 41 -8.53 5.87 14.05
CA MET A 41 -8.06 5.04 12.94
C MET A 41 -7.54 5.89 11.78
N ALA A 42 -8.22 6.98 11.43
CA ALA A 42 -7.74 7.92 10.42
C ALA A 42 -6.40 8.55 10.82
N LYS A 43 -6.25 8.96 12.08
CA LYS A 43 -5.00 9.53 12.60
C LYS A 43 -3.86 8.52 12.58
N SER A 44 -4.11 7.29 13.05
CA SER A 44 -3.11 6.21 13.02
C SER A 44 -2.67 5.90 11.58
N GLY A 45 -3.63 5.76 10.66
CA GLY A 45 -3.33 5.55 9.24
C GLY A 45 -2.51 6.70 8.63
N PHE A 46 -2.79 7.95 9.01
CA PHE A 46 -2.02 9.11 8.57
C PHE A 46 -0.60 9.12 9.15
N GLU A 47 -0.43 8.85 10.45
CA GLU A 47 0.89 8.76 11.09
C GLU A 47 1.77 7.68 10.44
N ILE A 48 1.21 6.50 10.18
CA ILE A 48 1.88 5.42 9.46
C ILE A 48 2.27 5.87 8.04
N SER A 49 1.31 6.46 7.31
CA SER A 49 1.54 6.92 5.94
C SER A 49 2.64 8.00 5.87
N LEU A 50 2.68 8.91 6.85
CA LEU A 50 3.67 9.96 6.93
C LEU A 50 5.07 9.40 7.22
N GLY A 51 5.17 8.43 8.14
CA GLY A 51 6.41 7.70 8.41
C GLY A 51 6.93 6.95 7.18
N LEU A 52 6.06 6.19 6.51
CA LEU A 52 6.41 5.45 5.29
C LEU A 52 6.78 6.38 4.13
N THR A 53 6.08 7.51 3.98
CA THR A 53 6.36 8.49 2.92
C THR A 53 7.80 9.01 3.02
N GLY A 54 8.29 9.30 4.23
CA GLY A 54 9.67 9.75 4.43
C GLY A 54 10.70 8.72 3.96
N VAL A 55 10.54 7.47 4.41
CA VAL A 55 11.45 6.36 4.06
C VAL A 55 11.40 6.05 2.57
N LEU A 56 10.21 5.95 1.99
CA LEU A 56 10.03 5.68 0.56
C LEU A 56 10.58 6.81 -0.30
N THR A 57 10.41 8.07 0.10
CA THR A 57 10.96 9.21 -0.65
C THR A 57 12.48 9.22 -0.62
N LEU A 58 13.10 8.91 0.53
CA LEU A 58 14.55 8.76 0.63
C LEU A 58 15.05 7.65 -0.31
N TRP A 59 14.42 6.48 -0.24
CA TRP A 59 14.82 5.32 -1.05
C TRP A 59 14.63 5.57 -2.54
N MET A 60 13.47 6.11 -2.94
CA MET A 60 13.23 6.52 -4.33
C MET A 60 14.22 7.58 -4.80
N GLY A 61 14.62 8.52 -3.94
CA GLY A 61 15.66 9.51 -4.21
C GLY A 61 17.01 8.87 -4.50
N VAL A 62 17.48 7.97 -3.64
CA VAL A 62 18.73 7.20 -3.82
C VAL A 62 18.68 6.37 -5.10
N MET A 63 17.57 5.68 -5.35
CA MET A 63 17.37 4.90 -6.57
C MET A 63 17.42 5.75 -7.84
N LYS A 64 16.81 6.94 -7.82
CA LYS A 64 16.84 7.88 -8.95
C LYS A 64 18.24 8.42 -9.23
N ILE A 65 19.08 8.55 -8.19
CA ILE A 65 20.51 8.87 -8.34
C ILE A 65 21.25 7.68 -8.97
N GLY A 66 21.00 6.45 -8.50
CA GLY A 66 21.58 5.23 -9.06
C GLY A 66 21.17 4.97 -10.53
N GLU A 67 19.94 5.31 -10.91
CA GLU A 67 19.45 5.24 -12.27
C GLU A 67 20.17 6.25 -13.18
N LYS A 68 20.24 7.52 -12.76
CA LYS A 68 20.97 8.58 -13.49
C LYS A 68 22.48 8.33 -13.55
N GLY A 69 23.05 7.70 -12.52
CA GLY A 69 24.47 7.31 -12.46
C GLY A 69 24.80 6.06 -13.28
N GLY A 70 23.83 5.44 -13.96
CA GLY A 70 24.05 4.26 -14.78
C GLY A 70 24.25 2.95 -13.99
N VAL A 71 24.15 2.99 -12.65
CA VAL A 71 24.25 1.79 -11.78
C VAL A 71 23.16 0.79 -12.13
N VAL A 72 21.94 1.27 -12.42
CA VAL A 72 20.82 0.42 -12.88
C VAL A 72 21.14 -0.28 -14.21
N ASN A 73 21.88 0.35 -15.12
CA ASN A 73 22.32 -0.29 -16.36
C ASN A 73 23.41 -1.35 -16.12
N VAL A 74 24.32 -1.11 -15.18
CA VAL A 74 25.34 -2.10 -14.78
C VAL A 74 24.68 -3.32 -14.13
N PHE A 75 23.78 -3.10 -13.17
CA PHE A 75 23.00 -4.17 -12.54
C PHE A 75 22.12 -4.91 -13.54
N SER A 76 21.44 -4.21 -14.46
CA SER A 76 20.65 -4.84 -15.52
C SER A 76 21.50 -5.70 -16.45
N ARG A 77 22.77 -5.35 -16.68
CA ARG A 77 23.69 -6.16 -17.51
C ARG A 77 24.20 -7.40 -16.75
N VAL A 78 24.38 -7.31 -15.43
CA VAL A 78 24.78 -8.44 -14.57
C VAL A 78 23.64 -9.42 -14.31
N ILE A 79 22.43 -8.92 -14.06
CA ILE A 79 21.25 -9.76 -13.78
C ILE A 79 20.50 -10.13 -15.08
N GLY A 80 20.75 -9.43 -16.18
CA GLY A 80 20.22 -9.71 -17.51
C GLY A 80 20.27 -11.19 -17.96
N PRO A 81 21.36 -11.96 -17.76
CA PRO A 81 21.36 -13.39 -18.09
C PRO A 81 20.43 -14.23 -17.19
N PHE A 82 20.23 -13.85 -15.93
CA PHE A 82 19.27 -14.51 -15.03
C PHE A 82 17.83 -14.20 -15.42
N PHE A 83 17.54 -12.93 -15.67
CA PHE A 83 16.21 -12.47 -16.08
C PHE A 83 15.80 -12.96 -17.48
N ASN A 84 16.72 -13.06 -18.45
CA ASN A 84 16.43 -13.69 -19.75
C ASN A 84 16.10 -15.18 -19.61
N LYS A 85 16.62 -15.85 -18.58
CA LYS A 85 16.31 -17.26 -18.32
C LYS A 85 14.96 -17.44 -17.65
N LEU A 86 14.56 -16.49 -16.79
CA LEU A 86 13.28 -16.53 -16.07
C LEU A 86 12.11 -15.96 -16.89
N PHE A 87 12.36 -14.92 -17.70
CA PHE A 87 11.39 -14.23 -18.55
C PHE A 87 11.92 -14.10 -19.99
N PRO A 88 11.98 -15.21 -20.75
CA PRO A 88 12.50 -15.22 -22.11
C PRO A 88 11.69 -14.35 -23.10
N GLU A 89 10.42 -14.09 -22.84
CA GLU A 89 9.56 -13.23 -23.68
C GLU A 89 9.90 -11.73 -23.57
N LEU A 90 10.55 -11.28 -22.49
CA LEU A 90 10.85 -9.86 -22.29
C LEU A 90 12.10 -9.38 -23.06
N GLY A 91 12.93 -10.26 -23.64
CA GLY A 91 14.10 -9.84 -24.42
C GLY A 91 15.19 -9.09 -23.62
N LYS A 92 16.31 -8.74 -24.28
CA LYS A 92 17.55 -8.26 -23.61
C LYS A 92 17.55 -6.79 -23.14
N SER A 93 16.51 -6.01 -23.40
CA SER A 93 16.55 -4.56 -23.18
C SER A 93 15.17 -3.93 -22.99
N HIS A 94 14.24 -4.64 -22.33
CA HIS A 94 12.92 -4.09 -22.08
C HIS A 94 12.92 -3.23 -20.80
N PRO A 95 12.37 -2.01 -20.83
CA PRO A 95 12.20 -1.16 -19.64
C PRO A 95 11.32 -1.78 -18.54
N ALA A 96 10.72 -2.96 -18.79
CA ALA A 96 10.00 -3.71 -17.77
C ALA A 96 10.92 -4.20 -16.62
N TYR A 97 12.22 -4.40 -16.88
CA TYR A 97 13.15 -4.80 -15.81
C TYR A 97 13.30 -3.73 -14.73
N SER A 98 13.33 -2.45 -15.09
CA SER A 98 13.38 -1.37 -14.10
C SER A 98 12.06 -1.27 -13.32
N SER A 99 10.90 -1.47 -13.96
CA SER A 99 9.61 -1.51 -13.25
C SER A 99 9.47 -2.72 -12.31
N ILE A 100 9.95 -3.90 -12.70
CA ILE A 100 9.94 -5.11 -11.85
C ILE A 100 10.91 -4.95 -10.69
N MET A 101 12.12 -4.45 -10.93
CA MET A 101 13.08 -4.17 -9.87
C MET A 101 12.57 -3.08 -8.93
N MET A 102 11.85 -2.08 -9.45
CA MET A 102 11.18 -1.05 -8.65
C MET A 102 10.08 -1.66 -7.77
N ASN A 103 9.30 -2.61 -8.31
CA ASN A 103 8.27 -3.31 -7.54
C ASN A 103 8.89 -4.21 -6.45
N ILE A 104 9.97 -4.93 -6.78
CA ILE A 104 10.71 -5.78 -5.83
C ILE A 104 11.37 -4.94 -4.73
N ALA A 105 12.00 -3.81 -5.06
CA ALA A 105 12.59 -2.91 -4.08
C ALA A 105 11.52 -2.26 -3.17
N ALA A 106 10.33 -1.99 -3.72
CA ALA A 106 9.20 -1.47 -2.95
C ALA A 106 8.58 -2.53 -2.02
N ASN A 107 8.65 -3.82 -2.36
CA ASN A 107 8.12 -4.93 -1.54
C ASN A 107 9.19 -5.61 -0.63
N MET A 108 10.47 -5.26 -0.77
CA MET A 108 11.53 -5.68 0.17
C MET A 108 11.68 -4.74 1.38
N LEU A 109 10.93 -3.63 1.39
CA LEU A 109 10.66 -2.79 2.56
C LEU A 109 9.44 -3.33 3.30
#